data_AF-A0A7S2MKI5-F1
#
_entry.id   AF-A0A7S2MKI5-F1
#
_cell.length_a   1.000
_cell.length_b   1.000
_cell.length_c   1.000
_cell.angle_alpha   90.00
_cell.angle_beta   90.00
_cell.angle_gamma   90.00
#
_symmetry.space_group_name_H-M   'P 1'
#
loop_
_entity.id
_entity.type
_entity.pdbx_description
1 polymer ?
#
loop_
_entity_poly.entity_id
_entity_poly.type
_entity_poly.pdbx_seq_one_letter_code
_entity_poly.pdbx_strand_id
1 'polypeptide(L)'
;GWNWLGWPSMTSQPIEAFHAALEDPSKINTIDERIKSQFSFTSYIPSYGWFGELNNFEPGLGYVVRLSQANRLINFGVDTNTRSGRRRQRKLEAVRFRAQPTRFVSSGDWQIARAAFEQSMCIVIVVV
;
A
#
# COMPACT_ATOMS: atom_id res chain seq x y z
N GLY A 1 -9.08 -6.90 5.09
CA GLY A 1 -9.58 -6.50 3.74
C GLY A 1 -8.42 -6.02 2.88
N TRP A 2 -8.66 -5.53 1.66
CA TRP A 2 -7.61 -4.96 0.78
C TRP A 2 -7.53 -3.44 0.93
N ASN A 3 -6.31 -2.92 1.10
CA ASN A 3 -5.99 -1.50 1.17
C ASN A 3 -5.02 -1.10 0.07
N TRP A 4 -5.24 0.04 -0.57
CA TRP A 4 -4.32 0.61 -1.55
C TRP A 4 -3.21 1.40 -0.84
N LEU A 5 -1.97 1.22 -1.30
CA LEU A 5 -0.78 1.82 -0.74
C LEU A 5 0.12 2.33 -1.88
N GLY A 6 0.40 3.63 -1.91
CA GLY A 6 1.40 4.19 -2.82
C GLY A 6 2.79 4.17 -2.19
N TRP A 7 3.84 3.99 -2.99
CA TRP A 7 5.21 4.17 -2.50
C TRP A 7 5.56 5.66 -2.41
N PRO A 8 5.89 6.20 -1.22
CA PRO A 8 6.09 7.64 -1.04
C PRO A 8 7.53 8.11 -1.28
N SER A 9 8.48 7.19 -1.49
CA SER A 9 9.89 7.54 -1.72
C SER A 9 10.25 7.63 -3.19
N MET A 10 11.30 8.40 -3.49
CA MET A 10 11.97 8.43 -4.80
C MET A 10 13.05 7.35 -4.93
N THR A 11 13.33 6.61 -3.86
CA THR A 11 14.30 5.51 -3.82
C THR A 11 13.57 4.17 -3.72
N SER A 12 14.10 3.14 -4.38
CA SER A 12 13.62 1.76 -4.20
C SER A 12 14.03 1.22 -2.84
N GLN A 13 13.14 0.52 -2.16
CA GLN A 13 13.45 -0.19 -0.91
C GLN A 13 12.99 -1.64 -1.00
N PRO A 14 13.66 -2.56 -0.28
CA PRO A 14 13.26 -3.96 -0.27
C PRO A 14 11.91 -4.16 0.46
N ILE A 15 11.21 -5.24 0.15
CA ILE A 15 9.84 -5.52 0.63
C ILE A 15 9.75 -5.57 2.16
N GLU A 16 10.85 -5.94 2.83
CA GLU A 16 11.00 -5.98 4.28
C GLU A 16 10.86 -4.60 4.93
N ALA A 17 11.07 -3.51 4.18
CA ALA A 17 10.83 -2.15 4.64
C ALA A 17 9.38 -1.93 5.07
N PHE A 18 8.42 -2.67 4.49
CA PHE A 18 7.03 -2.64 4.94
C PHE A 18 6.89 -3.19 6.36
N HIS A 19 7.56 -4.29 6.67
CA HIS A 19 7.51 -4.92 7.99
C HIS A 19 8.10 -4.00 9.07
N ALA A 20 9.20 -3.31 8.76
CA ALA A 20 9.83 -2.33 9.63
C ALA A 20 9.00 -1.04 9.82
N ALA A 21 8.15 -0.71 8.84
CA ALA A 21 7.28 0.46 8.87
C ALA A 21 5.95 0.22 9.59
N LEU A 22 5.70 -0.96 10.16
CA LEU A 22 4.50 -1.21 10.94
C LEU A 22 4.69 -0.80 12.40
N GLU A 23 3.65 -0.21 12.98
CA GLU A 23 3.65 0.13 14.40
C GLU A 23 3.75 -1.13 15.28
N ASP A 24 3.09 -2.21 14.87
CA ASP A 24 3.18 -3.52 15.55
C ASP A 24 3.49 -4.62 14.53
N PRO A 25 4.78 -4.91 14.26
CA PRO A 25 5.18 -5.92 13.29
C PRO A 25 4.65 -7.34 13.59
N SER A 26 4.40 -7.65 14.87
CA SER A 26 3.97 -8.98 15.32
C SER A 26 2.59 -9.40 14.81
N LYS A 27 1.79 -8.42 14.35
CA LYS A 27 0.48 -8.64 13.73
C LYS A 27 0.54 -9.27 12.34
N ILE A 28 1.71 -9.29 11.70
CA ILE A 28 1.92 -10.10 10.51
C ILE A 28 2.44 -11.46 10.95
N ASN A 29 1.55 -12.45 11.00
CA ASN A 29 1.86 -13.77 11.54
C ASN A 29 1.15 -14.92 10.81
N THR A 30 0.51 -14.65 9.67
CA THR A 30 -0.26 -15.64 8.91
C THR A 30 0.16 -15.67 7.44
N ILE A 31 -0.15 -16.78 6.77
CA ILE A 31 0.03 -16.93 5.32
C ILE A 31 -0.98 -16.13 4.48
N ASP A 32 -1.97 -15.54 5.14
CA ASP A 32 -3.02 -14.73 4.52
C ASP A 32 -2.56 -13.31 4.16
N GLU A 33 -1.42 -12.88 4.68
CA GLU A 33 -0.87 -11.55 4.43
C GLU A 33 -0.22 -11.48 3.06
N ARG A 34 -0.67 -10.50 2.27
CA ARG A 34 -0.31 -10.41 0.85
C ARG A 34 -0.09 -8.98 0.42
N ILE A 35 0.95 -8.77 -0.38
CA ILE A 35 1.23 -7.50 -1.06
C ILE A 35 1.29 -7.78 -2.55
N LYS A 36 0.61 -6.94 -3.34
CA LYS A 36 0.53 -7.07 -4.79
C LYS A 36 0.90 -5.76 -5.45
N SER A 37 1.71 -5.83 -6.50
CA SER A 37 1.91 -4.76 -7.47
C SER A 37 1.06 -5.04 -8.71
N GLN A 38 1.18 -4.20 -9.74
CA GLN A 38 0.53 -4.46 -11.04
C GLN A 38 1.07 -5.71 -11.75
N PHE A 39 2.31 -6.13 -11.44
CA PHE A 39 3.05 -7.14 -12.20
C PHE A 39 3.40 -8.38 -11.39
N SER A 40 3.48 -8.27 -10.06
CA SER A 40 4.00 -9.31 -9.17
C SER A 40 3.33 -9.27 -7.80
N PHE A 41 3.54 -10.31 -7.00
CA PHE A 41 3.05 -10.39 -5.64
C PHE A 41 4.03 -11.07 -4.69
N THR A 42 3.81 -10.86 -3.39
CA THR A 42 4.48 -11.59 -2.31
C THR A 42 3.48 -11.96 -1.23
N SER A 43 3.70 -13.08 -0.56
CA SER A 43 2.93 -13.54 0.59
C SER A 43 3.84 -13.69 1.80
N TYR A 44 3.34 -13.40 2.99
CA TYR A 44 4.12 -13.62 4.20
C TYR A 44 4.08 -15.09 4.60
N ILE A 45 5.23 -15.68 4.91
CA ILE A 45 5.32 -17.03 5.47
C ILE A 45 5.87 -16.91 6.89
N PRO A 46 5.13 -17.34 7.94
CA PRO A 46 5.62 -17.29 9.31
C PRO A 46 6.98 -17.98 9.44
N SER A 47 7.90 -17.37 10.20
CA SER A 47 9.29 -17.81 10.39
C SER A 47 10.21 -17.72 9.16
N TYR A 48 9.70 -17.40 7.97
CA TYR A 48 10.51 -17.20 6.75
C TYR A 48 10.55 -15.73 6.30
N GLY A 49 9.42 -15.04 6.34
CA GLY A 49 9.29 -13.65 5.87
C GLY A 49 8.46 -13.53 4.59
N TRP A 50 8.63 -12.44 3.86
CA TRP A 50 7.96 -12.22 2.58
C TRP A 50 8.54 -13.14 1.51
N PHE A 51 7.69 -13.86 0.80
CA PHE A 51 8.07 -14.78 -0.27
C PHE A 51 7.22 -14.56 -1.53
N GLY A 52 7.90 -14.31 -2.65
CA GLY A 52 7.29 -14.13 -3.96
C GLY A 52 8.22 -13.41 -4.93
N GLU A 53 7.66 -12.96 -6.05
CA GLU A 53 8.40 -12.21 -7.08
C GLU A 53 8.50 -10.71 -6.76
N LEU A 54 7.60 -10.20 -5.91
CA LEU A 54 7.65 -8.81 -5.46
C LEU A 54 8.68 -8.64 -4.34
N ASN A 55 9.87 -8.15 -4.70
CA ASN A 55 11.00 -8.00 -3.77
C ASN A 55 11.26 -6.55 -3.35
N ASN A 56 10.71 -5.57 -4.07
CA ASN A 56 11.01 -4.16 -3.90
C ASN A 56 9.75 -3.29 -4.02
N PHE A 57 9.76 -2.16 -3.31
CA PHE A 57 8.89 -1.04 -3.56
C PHE A 57 9.60 -0.02 -4.45
N GLU A 58 9.08 0.16 -5.66
CA GLU A 58 9.60 1.10 -6.64
C GLU A 58 8.86 2.46 -6.63
N PRO A 59 9.57 3.58 -6.86
CA PRO A 59 8.99 4.90 -7.11
C PRO A 59 7.93 4.92 -8.22
N GLY A 60 6.83 5.62 -7.98
CA GLY A 60 5.75 5.79 -8.95
C GLY A 60 4.80 4.59 -9.06
N LEU A 61 5.02 3.50 -8.33
CA LEU A 61 4.12 2.35 -8.30
C LEU A 61 3.15 2.38 -7.11
N GLY A 62 1.98 1.79 -7.34
CA GLY A 62 0.97 1.52 -6.34
C GLY A 62 0.88 0.02 -6.04
N TYR A 63 0.54 -0.28 -4.79
CA TYR A 63 0.44 -1.63 -4.25
C TYR A 63 -0.90 -1.81 -3.56
N VAL A 64 -1.35 -3.06 -3.48
CA VAL A 64 -2.52 -3.42 -2.69
C VAL A 64 -2.11 -4.44 -1.65
N VAL A 65 -2.45 -4.15 -0.40
CA VAL A 65 -2.07 -4.93 0.76
C VAL A 65 -3.32 -5.54 1.38
N ARG A 66 -3.27 -6.83 1.68
CA ARG A 66 -4.24 -7.52 2.52
C ARG A 66 -3.56 -7.86 3.84
N LEU A 67 -4.12 -7.32 4.91
CA LEU A 67 -3.78 -7.71 6.28
C LEU A 67 -4.96 -8.39 6.97
N SER A 68 -4.69 -9.42 7.75
CA SER A 68 -5.64 -10.13 8.62
C SER A 68 -5.98 -9.29 9.85
N GLN A 69 -5.00 -8.54 10.36
CA GLN A 69 -5.16 -7.64 11.50
C GLN A 69 -4.90 -6.17 11.10
N ALA A 70 -5.64 -5.25 11.73
CA ALA A 70 -5.44 -3.83 11.52
C ALA A 70 -4.11 -3.35 12.12
N ASN A 71 -3.38 -2.55 11.34
CA ASN A 71 -2.09 -2.01 11.73
C ASN A 71 -1.89 -0.61 11.15
N ARG A 72 -0.97 0.16 11.74
CA ARG A 72 -0.65 1.52 11.34
C ARG A 72 0.74 1.55 10.72
N LEU A 73 0.87 2.29 9.62
CA LEU A 73 2.15 2.55 8.98
C LEU A 73 2.83 3.77 9.62
N ILE A 74 4.06 3.58 10.06
CA ILE A 74 4.97 4.58 10.62
C ILE A 74 6.24 4.63 9.77
N ASN A 75 6.64 5.83 9.36
CA ASN A 75 7.90 6.07 8.64
C ASN A 75 8.07 5.25 7.35
N PHE A 76 6.98 4.88 6.67
CA PHE A 76 7.01 4.15 5.40
C PHE A 76 7.68 4.97 4.29
N GLY A 77 8.63 4.38 3.58
CA GLY A 77 9.44 5.03 2.54
C GLY A 77 10.46 6.05 3.06
N VAL A 78 10.75 6.05 4.37
CA VAL A 78 11.88 6.82 4.91
C VAL A 78 13.14 5.97 4.82
N ASP A 79 14.19 6.51 4.22
CA ASP A 79 15.51 5.87 4.23
C ASP A 79 16.13 5.97 5.63
N THR A 80 15.97 4.91 6.43
CA THR A 80 16.48 4.83 7.81
C THR A 80 18.02 4.93 7.88
N ASN A 81 18.70 4.77 6.74
CA ASN A 81 20.15 4.91 6.63
C ASN A 81 20.63 6.38 6.50
N THR A 82 19.73 7.35 6.39
CA THR A 82 20.10 8.77 6.53
C THR A 82 20.31 9.10 8.01
N ARG A 83 21.53 8.82 8.48
CA ARG A 83 22.05 9.13 9.81
C ARG A 83 21.46 10.43 10.36
N SER A 84 20.82 10.32 11.52
CA SER A 84 20.37 11.35 12.47
C SER A 84 21.01 12.75 12.29
N GLY A 85 20.59 13.48 11.26
CA GLY A 85 20.94 14.87 11.04
C GLY A 85 19.79 15.74 11.52
N ARG A 86 19.97 16.44 12.64
CA ARG A 86 19.09 17.47 13.24
C ARG A 86 17.85 17.81 12.38
N ARG A 87 16.73 17.18 12.70
CA ARG A 87 15.42 17.44 12.10
C ARG A 87 14.99 18.86 12.49
N ARG A 88 15.33 19.86 11.68
CA ARG A 88 14.65 21.16 11.74
C ARG A 88 13.18 20.87 11.47
N GLN A 89 12.36 21.03 12.51
CA GLN A 89 10.92 20.84 12.47
C GLN A 89 10.33 21.85 11.48
N ARG A 90 10.26 21.48 10.20
CA ARG A 90 9.46 22.23 9.24
C ARG A 90 8.02 22.00 9.64
N LYS A 91 7.44 23.02 10.28
CA LYS A 91 6.02 23.12 10.58
C LYS A 91 5.26 22.99 9.26
N LEU A 92 4.55 21.88 9.09
CA LEU A 92 3.68 21.65 7.95
C LEU A 92 2.45 22.53 8.15
N GLU A 93 2.34 23.60 7.36
CA GLU A 93 1.11 24.38 7.29
C GLU A 93 0.17 23.73 6.28
N ALA A 94 -1.04 23.43 6.73
CA ALA A 94 -2.08 22.87 5.88
C ALA A 94 -2.54 23.93 4.88
N VAL A 95 -2.15 23.78 3.61
CA VAL A 95 -2.75 24.53 2.50
C VAL A 95 -4.19 24.05 2.36
N ARG A 96 -5.15 24.91 2.74
CA ARG A 96 -6.57 24.59 2.59
C ARG A 96 -6.93 24.59 1.10
N PHE A 97 -7.04 23.40 0.52
CA PHE A 97 -7.71 23.25 -0.76
C PHE A 97 -9.21 23.45 -0.56
N ARG A 98 -9.76 24.47 -1.21
CA ARG A 98 -11.21 24.73 -1.25
C ARG A 98 -11.86 23.59 -2.03
N ALA A 99 -12.58 22.71 -1.33
CA ALA A 99 -13.40 21.71 -1.98
C ALA A 99 -14.47 22.39 -2.85
N GLN A 100 -14.44 22.13 -4.15
CA GLN A 100 -15.57 22.40 -5.03
C GLN A 100 -16.54 21.21 -4.94
N PRO A 101 -17.87 21.44 -4.87
CA PRO A 101 -18.82 20.34 -4.83
C PRO A 101 -18.82 19.63 -6.18
N THR A 102 -18.46 18.35 -6.19
CA THR A 102 -18.63 17.48 -7.34
C THR A 102 -20.12 17.21 -7.54
N ARG A 103 -20.60 17.39 -8.78
CA ARG A 103 -21.96 17.01 -9.17
C ARG A 103 -22.06 15.49 -9.20
N PHE A 104 -23.04 14.93 -8.50
CA PHE A 104 -23.38 13.52 -8.60
C PHE A 104 -24.08 13.25 -9.93
N VAL A 105 -23.53 12.33 -10.73
CA VAL A 105 -24.25 11.67 -11.82
C VAL A 105 -24.47 10.23 -11.36
N SER A 106 -25.72 9.84 -11.11
CA SER A 106 -26.04 8.44 -10.78
C SER A 106 -26.06 7.63 -12.06
N SER A 107 -25.04 6.79 -12.27
CA SER A 107 -25.18 5.61 -13.12
C SER A 107 -25.68 4.46 -12.25
N GLY A 108 -26.67 3.73 -12.74
CA GLY A 108 -27.39 2.69 -12.00
C GLY A 108 -26.51 1.58 -11.46
N ASP A 109 -27.13 0.71 -10.65
CA ASP A 109 -26.52 -0.31 -9.79
C ASP A 109 -25.57 -1.26 -10.54
N TRP A 110 -24.34 -0.82 -10.74
CA TRP A 110 -23.26 -1.67 -11.22
C TRP A 110 -22.72 -2.46 -10.02
N GLN A 111 -22.82 -3.79 -10.08
CA GLN A 111 -22.22 -4.68 -9.08
C GLN A 111 -21.15 -5.55 -9.72
N ILE A 112 -19.97 -5.59 -9.09
CA ILE A 112 -18.84 -6.44 -9.48
C ILE A 112 -18.81 -7.65 -8.54
N ALA A 113 -18.79 -8.87 -9.09
CA ALA A 113 -18.58 -10.09 -8.33
C ALA A 113 -17.16 -10.12 -7.75
N ARG A 114 -16.98 -9.62 -6.53
CA ARG A 114 -15.67 -9.44 -5.89
C ARG A 114 -14.80 -10.70 -5.91
N ALA A 115 -15.41 -11.86 -5.66
CA ALA A 115 -14.72 -13.14 -5.63
C ALA A 115 -14.01 -13.50 -6.95
N ALA A 116 -14.58 -13.07 -8.10
CA ALA A 116 -14.01 -13.37 -9.41
C ALA A 116 -12.74 -12.55 -9.72
N PHE A 117 -12.48 -11.47 -8.98
CA PHE A 117 -11.41 -10.52 -9.27
C PHE A 117 -10.44 -10.30 -8.10
N GLU A 118 -10.49 -11.13 -7.05
CA GLU A 118 -9.56 -11.02 -5.91
C GLU A 118 -8.08 -11.12 -6.33
N GLN A 119 -7.83 -11.72 -7.49
CA GLN A 119 -6.50 -11.93 -8.04
C GLN A 119 -6.07 -10.89 -9.09
N SER A 120 -6.97 -10.01 -9.54
CA SER A 120 -6.66 -9.02 -10.58
C SER A 120 -6.47 -7.62 -9.98
N MET A 121 -5.43 -6.90 -10.44
CA MET A 121 -5.13 -5.51 -10.03
C MET A 121 -5.63 -4.47 -11.03
N CYS A 122 -6.11 -4.93 -12.19
CA CYS A 122 -6.70 -4.08 -13.23
C CYS A 122 -8.08 -4.64 -13.58
N ILE A 123 -9.04 -3.72 -13.75
CA ILE A 123 -10.33 -4.02 -14.37
C ILE A 123 -10.51 -3.04 -15.53
N VAL A 124 -10.77 -3.58 -16.72
CA VAL A 124 -11.13 -2.78 -17.90
C VAL A 124 -12.59 -3.08 -18.19
N ILE A 125 -13.43 -2.07 -18.12
CA ILE A 125 -14.85 -2.18 -18.42
C ILE A 125 -15.13 -1.20 -19.56
N VAL A 126 -15.71 -1.72 -20.65
CA VAL A 126 -16.26 -0.90 -21.72
C VAL A 126 -17.73 -0.70 -21.40
N VAL A 127 -18.11 0.53 -21.08
CA VAL A 127 -19.51 0.94 -20.99
C VAL A 127 -19.89 1.48 -22.37
N VAL A 128 -20.85 0.83 -23.03
CA VAL A 128 -21.41 1.27 -24.31
C VAL A 128 -22.51 2.28 -24.07
#